data_AF-A0A947HKV9-F1
#
_entry.id   AF-A0A947HKV9-F1
#
_cell.length_a   1.000
_cell.length_b   1.000
_cell.length_c   1.000
_cell.angle_alpha   90.00
_cell.angle_beta   90.00
_cell.angle_gamma   90.00
#
_symmetry.space_group_name_H-M   'P 1'
#
loop_
_entity.id
_entity.type
_entity.pdbx_description
1 polymer ?
#
loop_
_entity_poly.entity_id
_entity_poly.type
_entity_poly.pdbx_seq_one_letter_code
_entity_poly.pdbx_strand_id
1 'polypeptide(L)'
;MKMKMEECQEIARQAVRATLAPLPPWPKSYDEEIVLGAHLDDAHWVFELYLPRPRPEDAVVLVEATVNRATGEVRTTAYPERWTPAS
;
A
#
# COMPACT_ATOMS: atom_id res chain seq x y z
N MET A 1 16.28 9.68 16.19
CA MET A 1 16.23 10.15 14.79
C MET A 1 14.96 9.57 14.17
N LYS A 2 14.18 10.35 13.40
CA LYS A 2 13.02 9.81 12.67
C LYS A 2 13.42 9.62 11.21
N MET A 3 13.12 8.46 10.65
CA MET A 3 13.36 8.12 9.25
C MET A 3 12.60 9.07 8.32
N LYS A 4 13.20 9.36 7.17
CA LYS A 4 12.60 10.15 6.10
C LYS A 4 11.59 9.31 5.31
N MET A 5 10.75 9.98 4.53
CA MET A 5 9.71 9.32 3.74
C MET A 5 10.30 8.29 2.78
N GLU A 6 11.39 8.62 2.11
CA GLU A 6 12.04 7.75 1.11
C GLU A 6 12.58 6.46 1.73
N GLU A 7 13.12 6.55 2.95
CA GLU A 7 13.60 5.38 3.71
C GLU A 7 12.43 4.49 4.13
N CYS A 8 11.35 5.07 4.64
CA CYS A 8 10.13 4.34 4.98
C CYS A 8 9.46 3.74 3.73
N GLN A 9 9.48 4.42 2.60
CA GLN A 9 8.90 3.95 1.34
C GLN A 9 9.64 2.72 0.81
N GLU A 10 10.97 2.67 0.93
CA GLU A 10 11.74 1.49 0.55
C GLU A 10 11.42 0.28 1.43
N ILE A 11 11.27 0.48 2.75
CA ILE A 11 10.80 -0.56 3.68
C ILE A 11 9.41 -1.05 3.27
N ALA A 12 8.47 -0.12 3.06
CA ALA A 12 7.11 -0.43 2.63
C ALA A 12 7.10 -1.22 1.31
N ARG A 13 7.91 -0.81 0.32
CA ARG A 13 8.00 -1.48 -0.99
C ARG A 13 8.44 -2.94 -0.86
N GLN A 14 9.43 -3.23 -0.03
CA GLN A 14 9.91 -4.59 0.19
C GLN A 14 8.85 -5.44 0.90
N ALA A 15 8.22 -4.89 1.95
CA ALA A 15 7.18 -5.59 2.70
C ALA A 15 5.95 -5.86 1.83
N VAL A 16 5.48 -4.87 1.06
CA VAL A 16 4.35 -5.01 0.12
C VAL A 16 4.63 -6.10 -0.91
N ARG A 17 5.83 -6.14 -1.51
CA ARG A 17 6.19 -7.20 -2.45
C ARG A 17 6.11 -8.59 -1.83
N ALA A 18 6.59 -8.75 -0.60
CA ALA A 18 6.51 -10.01 0.13
C ALA A 18 5.06 -10.39 0.46
N THR A 19 4.22 -9.41 0.83
CA THR A 19 2.80 -9.60 1.12
C THR A 19 1.98 -9.97 -0.11
N LEU A 20 2.31 -9.41 -1.27
CA LEU A 20 1.61 -9.70 -2.52
C LEU A 20 2.06 -11.01 -3.17
N ALA A 21 3.29 -11.47 -2.93
CA ALA A 21 3.85 -12.67 -3.55
C ALA A 21 2.97 -13.95 -3.46
N PRO A 22 2.30 -14.27 -2.34
CA PRO A 22 1.43 -15.44 -2.26
C PRO A 22 -0.01 -15.19 -2.76
N LEU A 23 -0.37 -13.96 -3.12
CA LEU A 23 -1.73 -13.60 -3.52
C LEU A 23 -1.94 -13.75 -5.03
N PRO A 24 -3.20 -13.95 -5.48
CA PRO A 24 -3.52 -13.85 -6.90
C PRO A 24 -3.10 -12.48 -7.46
N PRO A 25 -2.50 -12.43 -8.66
CA PRO A 25 -2.18 -11.17 -9.28
C PRO A 25 -3.46 -10.40 -9.57
N TRP A 26 -3.43 -9.08 -9.37
CA TRP A 26 -4.50 -8.21 -9.86
C TRP A 26 -4.49 -8.17 -11.40
N PRO A 27 -5.62 -7.79 -12.03
CA PRO A 27 -5.70 -7.64 -13.47
C PRO A 27 -4.61 -6.70 -14.00
N LYS A 28 -3.99 -7.04 -15.13
CA LYS A 28 -2.95 -6.22 -15.77
C LYS A 28 -3.42 -4.79 -16.08
N SER A 29 -4.72 -4.59 -16.31
CA SER A 29 -5.30 -3.25 -16.51
C SER A 29 -5.10 -2.33 -15.31
N TYR A 30 -4.91 -2.87 -14.10
CA TYR A 30 -4.67 -2.07 -12.91
C TYR A 30 -3.26 -1.47 -12.89
N ASP A 31 -2.28 -2.04 -13.61
CA ASP A 31 -0.91 -1.53 -13.62
C ASP A 31 -0.83 -0.09 -14.17
N GLU A 32 -1.78 0.33 -15.02
CA GLU A 32 -1.87 1.68 -15.57
C GLU A 32 -2.72 2.64 -14.71
N GLU A 33 -3.53 2.10 -13.80
CA GLU A 33 -4.48 2.85 -12.98
C GLU A 33 -4.05 3.00 -11.52
N ILE A 34 -3.22 2.09 -10.99
CA ILE A 34 -2.79 2.10 -9.60
C ILE A 34 -1.95 3.35 -9.32
N VAL A 35 -2.32 4.04 -8.25
CA VAL A 35 -1.60 5.19 -7.72
C VAL A 35 -0.98 4.83 -6.38
N LEU A 36 0.23 5.36 -6.13
CA LEU A 36 0.87 5.34 -4.82
C LEU A 36 0.42 6.57 -4.03
N GLY A 37 -0.29 6.33 -2.92
CA GLY A 37 -0.58 7.32 -1.89
C GLY A 37 0.44 7.26 -0.77
N ALA A 38 0.73 8.40 -0.15
CA ALA A 38 1.54 8.48 1.05
C ALA A 38 1.02 9.58 1.96
N HIS A 39 0.83 9.29 3.24
CA HIS A 39 0.48 10.28 4.24
C HIS A 39 1.13 9.98 5.58
N LEU A 40 1.28 11.02 6.39
CA LEU A 40 1.85 10.91 7.72
C LEU A 40 0.71 10.75 8.74
N ASP A 41 0.79 9.70 9.54
CA ASP A 41 -0.09 9.46 10.69
C ASP A 41 0.75 9.36 11.97
N ASP A 42 0.79 10.45 12.74
CA ASP A 42 1.62 10.63 13.93
C ASP A 42 3.11 10.26 13.73
N ALA A 43 3.49 9.07 14.21
CA ALA A 43 4.83 8.51 14.17
C ALA A 43 5.05 7.56 12.99
N HIS A 44 4.06 7.40 12.11
CA HIS A 44 4.06 6.44 11.02
C HIS A 44 3.96 7.13 9.66
N TRP A 45 4.64 6.56 8.67
CA TRP A 45 4.32 6.80 7.28
C TRP A 45 3.39 5.67 6.81
N VAL A 46 2.25 6.05 6.25
CA VAL A 46 1.29 5.13 5.65
C VAL A 46 1.41 5.26 4.14
N PHE A 47 1.58 4.15 3.44
CA PHE A 47 1.65 4.05 1.99
C PHE A 47 0.52 3.16 1.48
N GLU A 48 -0.14 3.59 0.42
CA GLU A 48 -1.26 2.86 -0.17
C GLU A 48 -1.03 2.67 -1.66
N LEU A 49 -1.24 1.46 -2.17
CA LEU A 49 -1.53 1.27 -3.59
C LEU A 49 -3.04 1.25 -3.73
N TYR A 50 -3.60 2.19 -4.48
CA TYR A 50 -5.05 2.32 -4.61
C TYR A 50 -5.45 2.63 -6.05
N LEU A 51 -6.69 2.28 -6.41
CA LEU A 51 -7.33 2.73 -7.63
C LEU A 51 -8.09 4.02 -7.36
N PRO A 52 -7.78 5.12 -8.06
CA PRO A 52 -8.52 6.35 -7.92
C PRO A 52 -9.95 6.18 -8.48
N ARG A 53 -10.89 6.88 -7.85
CA ARG A 53 -12.28 7.02 -8.32
C ARG A 53 -12.62 8.51 -8.45
N PRO A 54 -13.73 8.87 -9.12
CA PRO A 54 -14.10 10.27 -9.30
C PRO A 54 -14.16 11.08 -8.00
N ARG A 55 -14.46 10.44 -6.88
CA ARG A 55 -14.39 11.03 -5.54
C ARG A 55 -13.32 10.33 -4.70
N PRO A 56 -12.54 11.07 -3.89
CA PRO A 56 -11.50 10.48 -3.04
C PRO A 56 -12.02 9.41 -2.08
N GLU A 57 -13.21 9.59 -1.51
CA GLU A 57 -13.84 8.64 -0.59
C GLU A 57 -14.21 7.29 -1.24
N ASP A 58 -14.31 7.27 -2.56
CA ASP A 58 -14.61 6.05 -3.33
C ASP A 58 -13.33 5.31 -3.77
N ALA A 59 -12.14 5.83 -3.46
CA ALA A 59 -10.88 5.21 -3.82
C ALA A 59 -10.77 3.79 -3.24
N VAL A 60 -10.27 2.85 -4.05
CA VAL A 60 -10.17 1.45 -3.66
C VAL A 60 -8.73 1.14 -3.30
N VAL A 61 -8.41 1.12 -2.01
CA VAL A 61 -7.09 0.70 -1.52
C VAL A 61 -6.90 -0.80 -1.77
N LEU A 62 -5.84 -1.20 -2.46
CA LEU A 62 -5.52 -2.60 -2.75
C LEU A 62 -4.54 -3.16 -1.72
N VAL A 63 -3.55 -2.35 -1.36
CA VAL A 63 -2.59 -2.70 -0.31
C VAL A 63 -2.24 -1.45 0.48
N GLU A 64 -2.05 -1.63 1.77
CA GLU A 64 -1.58 -0.60 2.69
C GLU A 64 -0.32 -1.09 3.40
N ALA A 65 0.63 -0.19 3.63
CA ALA A 65 1.82 -0.41 4.42
C ALA A 65 2.02 0.74 5.41
N THR A 66 2.05 0.42 6.69
CA THR A 66 2.28 1.36 7.78
C THR A 66 3.67 1.12 8.37
N VAL A 67 4.54 2.14 8.30
CA VAL A 67 5.93 2.06 8.76
C VAL A 67 6.17 3.01 9.93
N ASN A 68 6.63 2.48 11.07
CA ASN A 68 7.03 3.28 12.21
C ASN A 68 8.34 4.01 11.92
N ARG A 69 8.32 5.34 11.98
CA ARG A 69 9.47 6.19 11.60
C ARG A 69 10.64 6.15 12.58
N ALA A 70 10.44 5.66 13.80
CA ALA A 70 11.49 5.57 14.79
C ALA A 70 12.20 4.20 14.74
N THR A 71 11.46 3.14 14.44
CA THR A 71 11.97 1.75 14.53
C THR A 71 12.13 1.07 13.17
N GLY A 72 11.43 1.53 12.13
CA GLY A 72 11.33 0.84 10.84
C GLY A 72 10.41 -0.38 10.86
N GLU A 73 9.70 -0.66 11.97
CA GLU A 73 8.68 -1.71 12.01
C GLU A 73 7.61 -1.43 10.94
N VAL A 74 7.29 -2.43 10.14
CA VAL A 74 6.33 -2.34 9.05
C VAL A 74 5.22 -3.34 9.24
N ARG A 75 3.99 -2.89 9.02
CA ARG A 75 2.79 -3.72 8.92
C ARG A 75 2.18 -3.51 7.56
N THR A 76 1.73 -4.59 6.94
CA THR A 76 1.09 -4.56 5.64
C THR A 76 -0.26 -5.23 5.71
N THR A 77 -1.21 -4.72 4.93
CA THR A 77 -2.53 -5.34 4.73
C THR A 77 -2.85 -5.30 3.26
N ALA A 78 -3.17 -6.46 2.68
CA ALA A 78 -3.62 -6.60 1.30
C ALA A 78 -5.08 -7.01 1.28
N TYR A 79 -5.82 -6.52 0.29
CA TYR A 79 -7.26 -6.69 0.16
C TYR A 79 -7.62 -7.45 -1.13
N PRO A 80 -7.19 -8.71 -1.30
CA PRO A 80 -7.32 -9.45 -2.56
C PRO A 80 -8.74 -9.52 -3.10
N GLU A 81 -9.75 -9.53 -2.22
CA GLU A 81 -11.16 -9.47 -2.58
C GLU A 81 -11.56 -8.24 -3.41
N ARG A 82 -10.72 -7.20 -3.45
CA ARG A 82 -10.94 -5.98 -4.24
C ARG A 82 -10.46 -6.09 -5.68
N TRP A 83 -9.73 -7.16 -6.04
CA TRP A 83 -9.30 -7.45 -7.41
C TRP A 83 -9.51 -8.90 -7.85
N THR A 84 -9.91 -9.77 -6.93
CA THR A 84 -10.38 -11.12 -7.24
C THR A 84 -11.91 -11.15 -7.13
N PRO A 85 -12.64 -11.63 -8.15
CA PRO A 85 -14.07 -11.84 -8.04
C PRO A 85 -14.38 -12.79 -6.87
N ALA A 86 -15.45 -12.52 -6.11
CA ALA A 86 -16.01 -13.53 -5.22
C ALA A 86 -16.37 -14.76 -6.06
N SER A 87 -15.78 -15.91 -5.73
CA SER A 87 -16.05 -17.19 -6.40
C SER A 87 -17.44 -17.71 -6.09
#